data_AF-A0A1Q5J147-F1
#
_entry.id   AF-A0A1Q5J147-F1
#
_cell.length_a   1.000
_cell.length_b   1.000
_cell.length_c   1.000
_cell.angle_alpha   90.00
_cell.angle_beta   90.00
_cell.angle_gamma   90.00
#
_symmetry.space_group_name_H-M   'P 1'
#
loop_
_entity.id
_entity.type
_entity.pdbx_description
1 polymer ?
#
loop_
_entity_poly.entity_id
_entity_poly.type
_entity_poly.pdbx_seq_one_letter_code
_entity_poly.pdbx_strand_id
1 'polypeptide(L)'
;MSDKARTLFDALDLDHDGSLTRIEVINALRAKGPTLAAQGVIPAWGVGTDDDASALFDQADQNGDRVLSFEEFAALVDRRFGW
;
A
#
# COMPACT_ATOMS: atom_id res chain seq x y z
N MET A 1 10.83 -10.74 -6.68
CA MET A 1 10.58 -9.88 -5.51
C MET A 1 10.66 -8.45 -5.99
N SER A 2 9.51 -7.86 -6.33
CA SER A 2 9.46 -6.65 -7.17
C SER A 2 9.93 -5.41 -6.40
N ASP A 3 11.03 -4.79 -6.83
CA ASP A 3 11.61 -3.57 -6.25
C ASP A 3 10.58 -2.42 -6.12
N LYS A 4 9.56 -2.44 -6.97
CA LYS A 4 8.42 -1.50 -6.93
C LYS A 4 7.57 -1.66 -5.67
N ALA A 5 7.29 -2.90 -5.25
CA ALA A 5 6.55 -3.19 -4.03
C ALA A 5 7.33 -2.73 -2.81
N ARG A 6 8.66 -2.95 -2.80
CA ARG A 6 9.56 -2.46 -1.74
C ARG A 6 9.53 -0.93 -1.64
N THR A 7 9.64 -0.25 -2.78
CA THR A 7 9.63 1.21 -2.83
C THR A 7 8.28 1.78 -2.37
N LEU A 8 7.16 1.14 -2.74
CA LEU A 8 5.85 1.58 -2.28
C LEU A 8 5.65 1.31 -0.80
N PHE A 9 6.07 0.13 -0.32
CA PHE A 9 6.00 -0.25 1.08
C PHE A 9 6.77 0.75 1.94
N ASP A 10 8.03 1.03 1.62
CA ASP A 10 8.86 2.00 2.35
C ASP A 10 8.32 3.44 2.25
N ALA A 11 7.53 3.75 1.21
CA ALA A 11 6.89 5.06 1.09
C ALA A 11 5.61 5.18 1.94
N LEU A 12 4.94 4.06 2.21
CA LEU A 12 3.74 3.98 3.04
C LEU A 12 4.07 3.79 4.53
N ASP A 13 5.17 3.10 4.82
CA ASP A 13 5.68 2.82 6.16
C ASP A 13 6.31 4.11 6.72
N LEU A 14 5.60 4.75 7.65
CA LEU A 14 5.97 6.08 8.16
C LEU A 14 6.91 5.98 9.36
N ASP A 15 6.75 4.94 10.18
CA ASP A 15 7.56 4.71 11.37
C ASP A 15 8.73 3.74 11.12
N HIS A 16 8.78 3.11 9.94
CA HIS A 16 9.80 2.17 9.50
C HIS A 16 9.88 0.92 10.38
N ASP A 17 8.73 0.49 10.95
CA ASP A 17 8.65 -0.71 11.78
C ASP A 17 8.61 -2.02 10.95
N GLY A 18 8.47 -1.92 9.63
CA GLY A 18 8.42 -3.05 8.72
C GLY A 18 7.03 -3.66 8.56
N SER A 19 6.00 -3.00 9.08
CA SER A 19 4.59 -3.30 8.95
C SER A 19 3.86 -2.05 8.44
N LEU A 20 2.70 -2.24 7.81
CA LEU A 20 1.86 -1.11 7.43
C LEU A 20 0.57 -1.17 8.22
N THR A 21 0.34 -0.17 9.07
CA THR A 21 -0.96 -0.02 9.72
C THR A 21 -1.95 0.69 8.79
N ARG A 22 -3.26 0.48 9.02
CA ARG A 22 -4.31 1.18 8.26
C ARG A 22 -4.14 2.70 8.30
N ILE A 23 -3.73 3.23 9.44
CA ILE A 23 -3.55 4.67 9.63
C ILE A 23 -2.41 5.19 8.77
N GLU A 24 -1.29 4.46 8.71
CA GLU A 24 -0.15 4.82 7.88
C GLU A 24 -0.48 4.74 6.40
N VAL A 25 -1.14 3.66 5.96
CA VAL A 25 -1.58 3.52 4.57
C VAL A 25 -2.48 4.68 4.17
N ILE A 26 -3.48 5.04 4.97
CA ILE A 26 -4.39 6.15 4.68
C ILE A 26 -3.63 7.48 4.67
N ASN A 27 -2.82 7.76 5.69
CA ASN A 27 -2.08 9.02 5.78
C ASN A 27 -1.06 9.16 4.64
N ALA A 28 -0.35 8.09 4.32
CA ALA A 28 0.64 8.07 3.26
C ALA A 28 0.00 8.12 1.87
N LEU A 29 -1.12 7.43 1.61
CA LEU A 29 -1.87 7.59 0.35
C LEU A 29 -2.46 8.99 0.22
N ARG A 30 -2.92 9.60 1.31
CA ARG A 30 -3.40 10.98 1.29
C ARG A 30 -2.27 11.99 0.99
N ALA A 31 -1.12 11.80 1.60
CA ALA A 31 0.02 12.71 1.46
C ALA A 31 0.83 12.48 0.18
N LYS A 32 1.07 11.22 -0.18
CA LYS A 32 1.97 10.77 -1.26
C LYS A 32 1.23 10.15 -2.43
N GLY A 33 -0.05 9.78 -2.32
CA GLY A 33 -0.83 9.18 -3.42
C GLY A 33 -0.74 9.95 -4.74
N PRO A 34 -0.95 11.28 -4.76
CA PRO A 34 -0.79 12.08 -5.98
C PRO A 34 0.62 11.97 -6.58
N THR A 35 1.65 11.95 -5.72
CA THR A 35 3.06 11.82 -6.12
C THR A 35 3.35 10.42 -6.65
N LEU A 36 2.90 9.36 -5.96
CA LEU A 36 3.10 7.97 -6.36
C LEU A 36 2.38 7.64 -7.68
N ALA A 37 1.21 8.22 -7.92
CA ALA A 37 0.53 8.14 -9.20
C ALA A 37 1.22 8.94 -10.29
N ALA A 38 1.70 10.15 -9.99
CA ALA A 38 2.48 10.94 -10.94
C ALA A 38 3.81 10.24 -11.31
N GLN A 39 4.40 9.49 -10.38
CA GLN A 39 5.59 8.67 -10.60
C GLN A 39 5.30 7.33 -11.29
N GLY A 40 4.03 7.00 -11.56
CA GLY A 40 3.62 5.75 -12.19
C GLY A 40 3.89 4.51 -11.33
N VAL A 41 4.09 4.69 -10.01
CA VAL A 41 4.32 3.58 -9.08
C VAL A 41 2.99 2.92 -8.72
N ILE A 42 1.90 3.69 -8.67
CA ILE A 42 0.52 3.17 -8.60
C ILE A 42 -0.30 3.74 -9.76
N PRO A 43 -1.28 2.99 -10.27
CA PRO A 43 -2.20 3.53 -11.25
C PRO A 43 -3.04 4.65 -10.63
N ALA A 44 -3.55 5.55 -11.47
CA ALA A 44 -4.34 6.70 -11.03
C ALA A 44 -5.61 6.31 -10.24
N TRP A 45 -6.15 5.10 -10.44
CA TRP A 45 -7.26 4.55 -9.66
C TRP A 45 -6.84 3.95 -8.31
N GLY A 46 -5.54 3.72 -8.09
CA GLY A 46 -4.96 3.33 -6.79
C GLY A 46 -4.82 4.51 -5.84
N VAL A 47 -4.97 5.74 -6.33
CA VAL A 47 -5.19 6.94 -5.50
C VAL A 47 -6.68 7.02 -5.22
N GLY A 48 -7.12 6.13 -4.33
CA GLY A 48 -8.49 6.09 -3.86
C GLY A 48 -8.71 7.01 -2.66
N THR A 49 -9.97 7.14 -2.25
CA THR A 49 -10.32 7.79 -0.98
C THR A 49 -9.89 6.89 0.19
N ASP A 50 -9.99 7.43 1.41
CA ASP A 50 -9.79 6.69 2.67
C ASP A 50 -10.58 5.36 2.73
N ASP A 51 -11.73 5.30 2.06
CA ASP A 51 -12.58 4.11 1.94
C ASP A 51 -11.96 3.04 1.03
N ASP A 52 -11.43 3.46 -0.14
CA ASP A 52 -10.73 2.55 -1.06
C ASP A 52 -9.44 2.01 -0.44
N ALA A 53 -8.71 2.85 0.30
CA ALA A 53 -7.53 2.46 1.04
C ALA A 53 -7.87 1.43 2.13
N SER A 54 -8.99 1.63 2.84
CA SER A 54 -9.51 0.66 3.81
C SER A 54 -9.91 -0.65 3.14
N ALA A 55 -10.63 -0.62 2.03
CA ALA A 55 -11.04 -1.83 1.32
C ALA A 55 -9.84 -2.61 0.75
N LEU A 56 -8.80 -1.91 0.28
CA LEU A 56 -7.53 -2.51 -0.13
C LEU A 56 -6.81 -3.14 1.06
N PHE A 57 -6.79 -2.44 2.19
CA PHE A 57 -6.19 -2.94 3.42
C PHE A 57 -6.87 -4.24 3.87
N ASP A 58 -8.20 -4.24 3.94
CA ASP A 58 -9.00 -5.41 4.35
C ASP A 58 -8.85 -6.60 3.37
N GLN A 59 -8.56 -6.35 2.09
CA GLN A 59 -8.25 -7.43 1.14
C GLN A 59 -6.83 -7.99 1.27
N ALA A 60 -5.90 -7.17 1.72
CA ALA A 60 -4.50 -7.55 1.88
C ALA A 60 -4.25 -8.24 3.23
N ASP A 61 -5.00 -7.84 4.26
CA ASP A 61 -4.99 -8.39 5.61
C ASP A 61 -5.67 -9.77 5.62
N GLN A 62 -4.93 -10.79 5.17
CA GLN A 62 -5.44 -12.16 5.11
C GLN A 62 -5.46 -12.86 6.46
N ASN A 63 -4.60 -12.43 7.37
CA ASN A 63 -4.44 -13.03 8.69
C ASN A 63 -5.35 -12.35 9.75
N GLY A 64 -5.93 -11.18 9.44
CA GLY A 64 -6.84 -10.42 10.30
C GLY A 64 -6.15 -9.71 11.46
N ASP A 65 -4.84 -9.47 11.38
CA ASP A 65 -4.04 -8.86 12.44
C ASP A 65 -4.07 -7.33 12.43
N ARG A 66 -4.74 -6.73 11.42
CA ARG A 66 -4.88 -5.28 11.20
C ARG A 66 -3.55 -4.58 10.90
N VAL A 67 -2.53 -5.31 10.46
CA VAL A 67 -1.29 -4.79 9.88
C VAL A 67 -1.04 -5.48 8.54
N LEU A 68 -0.27 -4.86 7.65
CA LEU A 68 0.18 -5.54 6.44
C LEU A 68 1.67 -5.76 6.51
N SER A 69 2.05 -7.03 6.50
CA SER A 69 3.43 -7.44 6.32
C SER A 69 3.88 -7.13 4.90
N PHE A 70 5.19 -6.98 4.70
CA PHE A 70 5.76 -6.80 3.37
C PHE A 70 5.31 -7.89 2.38
N GLU A 71 5.18 -9.15 2.83
CA GLU A 71 4.75 -10.27 2.00
C GLU A 71 3.28 -10.16 1.57
N GLU A 72 2.38 -9.80 2.50
CA GLU A 72 0.94 -9.61 2.24
C GLU A 72 0.71 -8.45 1.27
N PHE A 73 1.42 -7.35 1.53
CA PHE A 73 1.41 -6.19 0.65
C PHE A 73 1.94 -6.54 -0.75
N ALA A 74 3.11 -7.18 -0.83
CA ALA A 74 3.72 -7.59 -2.10
C ALA A 74 2.80 -8.52 -2.90
N ALA A 75 2.17 -9.51 -2.26
CA ALA A 75 1.23 -10.41 -2.91
C ALA A 75 -0.02 -9.69 -3.43
N LEU A 76 -0.55 -8.71 -2.68
CA LEU A 76 -1.68 -7.90 -3.12
C LEU A 76 -1.33 -7.06 -4.35
N VAL A 77 -0.23 -6.29 -4.28
CA VAL A 77 0.17 -5.39 -5.37
C VAL A 77 0.59 -6.15 -6.62
N ASP A 78 1.23 -7.31 -6.47
CA ASP A 78 1.54 -8.23 -7.56
C ASP A 78 0.25 -8.71 -8.25
N ARG A 79 -0.72 -9.20 -7.47
CA ARG A 79 -2.01 -9.65 -7.99
C ARG A 79 -2.83 -8.53 -8.63
N ARG A 80 -2.79 -7.33 -8.07
CA ARG A 80 -3.65 -6.21 -8.46
C ARG A 80 -3.07 -5.38 -9.61
N PHE A 81 -1.76 -5.19 -9.65
CA PHE A 81 -1.07 -4.36 -10.65
C PHE A 81 -0.24 -5.17 -11.64
N GLY A 82 -0.04 -6.47 -11.42
CA GLY A 82 0.71 -7.36 -12.31
C GLY A 82 2.21 -7.03 -12.36
N TRP A 83 2.84 -6.88 -11.20
CA TRP A 83 4.27 -6.58 -11.07
C TRP A 83 5.18 -7.80 -11.13
#